data_AF-A0A7W1LV61-F1
#
_entry.id   AF-A0A7W1LV61-F1
#
_cell.length_a   1.000
_cell.length_b   1.000
_cell.length_c   1.000
_cell.angle_alpha   90.00
_cell.angle_beta   90.00
_cell.angle_gamma   90.00
#
_symmetry.space_group_name_H-M   'P 1'
#
loop_
_entity.id
_entity.type
_entity.pdbx_description
1 polymer ?
#
loop_
_entity_poly.entity_id
_entity_poly.type
_entity_poly.pdbx_seq_one_letter_code
_entity_poly.pdbx_strand_id
1 'polypeptide(L)'
;MDEPSPARVAEAITVGATDPSNDYRPVFSNVGAVLDLFAPGVNTTSAWIGSDTATNTISGTSMAAPHVAGVAALYLQNNPGAGPYAVASAIVNNATTGVVNDPGSGSPNRLLYSNFVSSPQFSLSLNGTSAYVDVPNSASLNITGAITVEAAIKTNVAGADQAIVERYNNYGVETSDGGYVLRLFGGKLAFITLMNGGVYDYVIGSQDISPGYWHHVAGVFDGSQLRVYVDGNLVGVKSSTFAPGTGTGNLRIGAKGDDLTIKFNGLADEVRVTADALYNANFNVIGMHELLPVANTRAYWKFNNQTANDSSGNGNNGVLVGGAGFSTDVP
;
A
#
# COMPACT_ATOMS: atom_id res chain seq x y z
N MET A 1 4.82 6.22 -48.59
CA MET A 1 6.23 6.37 -48.14
C MET A 1 6.54 5.12 -47.37
N ASP A 2 7.69 4.49 -47.62
CA ASP A 2 8.10 3.29 -46.88
C ASP A 2 8.44 3.67 -45.44
N GLU A 3 7.78 3.05 -44.47
CA GLU A 3 8.03 3.24 -43.05
C GLU A 3 9.38 2.60 -42.66
N PRO A 4 10.34 3.37 -42.10
CA PRO A 4 11.65 2.82 -41.71
C PRO A 4 11.52 1.90 -40.50
N SER A 5 12.42 0.92 -40.35
CA SER A 5 12.46 0.07 -39.15
C SER A 5 12.82 0.89 -37.91
N PRO A 6 12.22 0.63 -36.74
CA PRO A 6 11.32 -0.48 -36.43
C PRO A 6 9.83 -0.21 -36.69
N ALA A 7 9.43 0.99 -37.15
CA ALA A 7 8.01 1.36 -37.35
C ALA A 7 7.24 0.45 -38.33
N ARG A 8 7.95 -0.28 -39.20
CA ARG A 8 7.38 -1.33 -40.06
C ARG A 8 6.97 -2.63 -39.35
N VAL A 9 7.36 -2.82 -38.09
CA VAL A 9 7.01 -4.02 -37.30
C VAL A 9 5.75 -3.69 -36.53
N ALA A 10 4.63 -4.30 -36.89
CA ALA A 10 3.31 -3.99 -36.31
C ALA A 10 3.26 -4.22 -34.79
N GLU A 11 4.12 -5.08 -34.26
CA GLU A 11 4.23 -5.40 -32.84
C GLU A 11 5.17 -4.45 -32.06
N ALA A 12 5.92 -3.59 -32.74
CA ALA A 12 6.83 -2.65 -32.09
C ALA A 12 6.10 -1.38 -31.67
N ILE A 13 6.32 -0.93 -30.44
CA ILE A 13 5.87 0.38 -29.98
C ILE A 13 6.91 1.41 -30.41
N THR A 14 6.48 2.38 -31.20
CA THR A 14 7.29 3.47 -31.73
C THR A 14 7.23 4.68 -30.82
N VAL A 15 8.41 5.21 -30.46
CA VAL A 15 8.55 6.15 -29.34
C VAL A 15 9.21 7.45 -29.78
N GLY A 16 8.54 8.57 -29.52
CA GLY A 16 9.12 9.91 -29.53
C GLY A 16 9.69 10.27 -28.15
N ALA A 17 10.64 11.19 -28.10
CA ALA A 17 11.15 11.79 -26.87
C ALA A 17 10.39 13.08 -26.49
N THR A 18 10.29 13.34 -25.18
CA THR A 18 9.96 14.64 -24.58
C THR A 18 11.01 15.09 -23.58
N ASP A 19 11.06 16.38 -23.31
CA ASP A 19 11.76 16.96 -22.17
C ASP A 19 10.89 16.86 -20.91
N PRO A 20 11.33 16.14 -19.86
CA PRO A 20 10.52 15.93 -18.66
C PRO A 20 10.26 17.20 -17.84
N SER A 21 10.95 18.31 -18.12
CA SER A 21 10.74 19.58 -17.40
C SER A 21 9.51 20.36 -17.87
N ASN A 22 9.02 20.09 -19.09
CA ASN A 22 7.93 20.85 -19.70
C ASN A 22 7.10 20.07 -20.74
N ASP A 23 7.32 18.76 -20.88
CA ASP A 23 6.69 17.87 -21.86
C ASP A 23 6.83 18.33 -23.33
N TYR A 24 7.80 19.19 -23.63
CA TYR A 24 8.07 19.65 -24.98
C TYR A 24 8.82 18.57 -25.76
N ARG A 25 8.43 18.34 -27.02
CA ARG A 25 9.16 17.44 -27.92
C ARG A 25 10.46 18.12 -28.39
N PRO A 26 11.66 17.65 -28.00
CA PRO A 26 12.91 18.22 -28.49
C PRO A 26 13.09 18.01 -29.98
N VAL A 27 13.89 18.87 -30.63
CA VAL A 27 14.07 18.87 -32.10
C VAL A 27 14.63 17.55 -32.66
N PHE A 28 15.39 16.79 -31.87
CA PHE A 28 15.94 15.49 -32.26
C PHE A 28 14.91 14.34 -32.24
N SER A 29 13.74 14.58 -31.63
CA SER A 29 12.71 13.57 -31.47
C SER A 29 12.08 13.20 -32.81
N ASN A 30 11.66 11.94 -32.93
CA ASN A 30 10.85 11.49 -34.05
C ASN A 30 9.50 12.22 -34.08
N VAL A 31 8.87 12.27 -35.26
CA VAL A 31 7.55 12.87 -35.50
C VAL A 31 6.76 12.08 -36.54
N GLY A 32 5.46 12.34 -36.61
CA GLY A 32 4.56 11.81 -37.63
C GLY A 32 3.68 10.67 -37.12
N ALA A 33 2.75 10.25 -37.98
CA ALA A 33 1.76 9.21 -37.68
C ALA A 33 2.36 7.83 -37.39
N VAL A 34 3.67 7.70 -37.60
CA VAL A 34 4.51 6.52 -37.38
C VAL A 34 4.79 6.29 -35.90
N LEU A 35 4.52 7.27 -35.05
CA LEU A 35 4.66 7.19 -33.59
C LEU A 35 3.39 6.64 -32.96
N ASP A 36 3.56 5.86 -31.89
CA ASP A 36 2.46 5.40 -31.03
C ASP A 36 2.28 6.34 -29.82
N LEU A 37 3.40 6.79 -29.23
CA LEU A 37 3.44 7.68 -28.07
C LEU A 37 4.81 8.36 -27.88
N PHE A 38 4.86 9.27 -26.92
CA PHE A 38 6.07 9.95 -26.44
C PHE A 38 6.44 9.48 -25.02
N ALA A 39 7.73 9.52 -24.68
CA ALA A 39 8.22 9.28 -23.32
C ALA A 39 9.45 10.18 -23.00
N PRO A 40 9.82 10.35 -21.73
CA PRO A 40 10.97 11.16 -21.34
C PRO A 40 12.28 10.69 -22.00
N GLY A 41 12.95 11.59 -22.72
CA GLY A 41 14.17 11.26 -23.45
C GLY A 41 15.26 12.34 -23.43
N VAL A 42 15.07 13.43 -22.67
CA VAL A 42 16.08 14.47 -22.46
C VAL A 42 16.74 14.29 -21.10
N ASN A 43 18.07 14.41 -21.06
CA ASN A 43 18.88 14.33 -19.83
C ASN A 43 18.60 13.05 -19.00
N THR A 44 18.45 11.92 -19.68
CA THR A 44 18.19 10.63 -19.03
C THR A 44 19.51 10.01 -18.59
N THR A 45 19.67 9.78 -17.29
CA THR A 45 20.80 9.05 -16.72
C THR A 45 20.55 7.54 -16.79
N SER A 46 21.50 6.78 -17.33
CA SER A 46 21.41 5.31 -17.42
C SER A 46 22.78 4.66 -17.20
N ALA A 47 22.79 3.34 -17.00
CA ALA A 47 24.01 2.53 -16.97
C ALA A 47 24.82 2.68 -18.26
N TRP A 48 26.15 2.59 -18.16
CA TRP A 48 27.07 2.82 -19.26
C TRP A 48 28.23 1.81 -19.29
N ILE A 49 28.84 1.61 -20.46
CA ILE A 49 29.85 0.55 -20.71
C ILE A 49 31.19 0.74 -19.98
N GLY A 50 31.36 1.82 -19.21
CA GLY A 50 32.64 2.18 -18.58
C GLY A 50 33.06 1.28 -17.41
N SER A 51 32.10 0.79 -16.62
CA SER A 51 32.29 -0.09 -15.46
C SER A 51 30.93 -0.57 -14.94
N ASP A 52 30.94 -1.50 -13.96
CA ASP A 52 29.72 -2.01 -13.31
C ASP A 52 28.90 -0.95 -12.56
N THR A 53 29.49 0.22 -12.29
CA THR A 53 28.83 1.36 -11.62
C THR A 53 28.76 2.60 -12.52
N ALA A 54 29.22 2.50 -13.76
CA ALA A 54 29.27 3.64 -14.67
C ALA A 54 27.85 4.06 -15.06
N THR A 55 27.62 5.37 -15.01
CA THR A 55 26.42 5.99 -15.51
C THR A 55 26.78 7.07 -16.52
N ASN A 56 25.85 7.38 -17.41
CA ASN A 56 25.96 8.49 -18.34
C ASN A 56 24.59 9.15 -18.53
N THR A 57 24.59 10.47 -18.69
CA THR A 57 23.38 11.26 -18.89
C THR A 57 23.37 11.78 -20.32
N ILE A 58 22.46 11.25 -21.14
CA ILE A 58 22.34 11.61 -22.55
C ILE A 58 20.89 11.83 -22.95
N SER A 59 20.69 12.41 -24.12
CA SER A 59 19.36 12.67 -24.68
C SER A 59 19.17 11.90 -25.99
N GLY A 60 17.97 11.39 -26.22
CA GLY A 60 17.63 10.67 -27.44
C GLY A 60 16.28 9.95 -27.35
N THR A 61 15.71 9.61 -28.50
CA THR A 61 14.60 8.65 -28.56
C THR A 61 15.02 7.28 -28.04
N SER A 62 16.30 6.92 -28.18
CA SER A 62 16.90 5.75 -27.52
C SER A 62 16.84 5.78 -25.98
N MET A 63 16.67 6.96 -25.38
CA MET A 63 16.50 7.12 -23.92
C MET A 63 15.01 7.14 -23.53
N ALA A 64 14.13 7.50 -24.46
CA ALA A 64 12.68 7.38 -24.30
C ALA A 64 12.21 5.92 -24.38
N ALA A 65 12.74 5.14 -25.32
CA ALA A 65 12.41 3.73 -25.52
C ALA A 65 12.49 2.84 -24.25
N PRO A 66 13.55 2.89 -23.41
CA PRO A 66 13.62 2.06 -22.21
C PRO A 66 12.55 2.40 -21.15
N HIS A 67 12.03 3.62 -21.10
CA HIS A 67 10.89 3.94 -20.23
C HIS A 67 9.64 3.16 -20.67
N VAL A 68 9.36 3.11 -21.97
CA VAL A 68 8.24 2.35 -22.53
C VAL A 68 8.44 0.86 -22.31
N ALA A 69 9.67 0.35 -22.51
CA ALA A 69 10.02 -1.03 -22.22
C ALA A 69 9.83 -1.37 -20.72
N GLY A 70 10.15 -0.45 -19.82
CA GLY A 70 9.90 -0.58 -18.38
C GLY A 70 8.41 -0.71 -18.05
N VAL A 71 7.55 0.12 -18.64
CA VAL A 71 6.09 0.02 -18.46
C VAL A 71 5.54 -1.29 -19.06
N ALA A 72 6.07 -1.74 -20.19
CA ALA A 72 5.73 -3.05 -20.76
C ALA A 72 6.11 -4.20 -19.82
N ALA A 73 7.29 -4.14 -19.20
CA ALA A 73 7.73 -5.11 -18.22
C ALA A 73 6.83 -5.13 -16.97
N LEU A 74 6.47 -3.94 -16.44
CA LEU A 74 5.50 -3.83 -15.35
C LEU A 74 4.15 -4.44 -15.73
N TYR A 75 3.65 -4.18 -16.95
CA TYR A 75 2.37 -4.72 -17.39
C TYR A 75 2.41 -6.24 -17.50
N LEU A 76 3.50 -6.80 -18.03
CA LEU A 76 3.73 -8.23 -18.13
C LEU A 76 3.93 -8.92 -16.77
N GLN A 77 4.42 -8.19 -15.75
CA GLN A 77 4.48 -8.71 -14.38
C GLN A 77 3.08 -9.11 -13.87
N ASN A 78 2.06 -8.34 -14.23
CA ASN A 78 0.67 -8.60 -13.85
C ASN A 78 -0.08 -9.49 -14.84
N ASN A 79 0.37 -9.50 -16.09
CA ASN A 79 -0.28 -10.20 -17.19
C ASN A 79 0.73 -11.12 -17.89
N PRO A 80 1.28 -12.15 -17.22
CA PRO A 80 2.39 -12.95 -17.75
C PRO A 80 2.06 -13.70 -19.06
N GLY A 81 0.77 -13.89 -19.36
CA GLY A 81 0.29 -14.48 -20.61
C GLY A 81 -0.09 -13.47 -21.71
N ALA A 82 0.08 -12.16 -21.49
CA ALA A 82 -0.31 -11.16 -22.48
C ALA A 82 0.62 -11.19 -23.71
N GLY A 83 0.03 -11.29 -24.90
CA GLY A 83 0.76 -11.17 -26.16
C GLY A 83 1.13 -9.71 -26.49
N PRO A 84 2.08 -9.48 -27.42
CA PRO A 84 2.59 -8.14 -27.76
C PRO A 84 1.51 -7.11 -28.07
N TYR A 85 0.47 -7.49 -28.81
CA TYR A 85 -0.66 -6.60 -29.13
C TYR A 85 -1.41 -6.11 -27.88
N ALA A 86 -1.65 -7.00 -26.91
CA ALA A 86 -2.33 -6.63 -25.67
C ALA A 86 -1.49 -5.68 -24.83
N VAL A 87 -0.18 -5.91 -24.77
CA VAL A 87 0.78 -5.03 -24.08
C VAL A 87 0.81 -3.64 -24.74
N ALA A 88 0.96 -3.58 -26.06
CA ALA A 88 0.98 -2.32 -26.81
C ALA A 88 -0.33 -1.54 -26.65
N SER A 89 -1.48 -2.22 -26.80
CA SER A 89 -2.81 -1.62 -26.63
C SER A 89 -3.00 -1.05 -25.23
N ALA A 90 -2.61 -1.79 -24.18
CA ALA A 90 -2.71 -1.32 -22.81
C ALA A 90 -1.88 -0.05 -22.56
N ILE A 91 -0.63 -0.02 -23.03
CA ILE A 91 0.26 1.14 -22.88
C ILE A 91 -0.29 2.36 -23.64
N VAL A 92 -0.66 2.18 -24.91
CA VAL A 92 -1.10 3.27 -25.77
C VAL A 92 -2.44 3.85 -25.33
N ASN A 93 -3.40 3.01 -24.93
CA ASN A 93 -4.74 3.46 -24.52
C ASN A 93 -4.75 4.16 -23.15
N ASN A 94 -3.78 3.87 -22.29
CA ASN A 94 -3.66 4.49 -20.98
C ASN A 94 -2.63 5.63 -20.91
N ALA A 95 -2.02 5.99 -22.04
CA ALA A 95 -1.14 7.15 -22.13
C ALA A 95 -1.91 8.45 -21.83
N THR A 96 -1.26 9.41 -21.18
CA THR A 96 -1.82 10.74 -20.94
C THR A 96 -1.93 11.48 -22.27
N THR A 97 -3.15 11.88 -22.66
CA THR A 97 -3.39 12.52 -23.96
C THR A 97 -3.33 14.04 -23.87
N GLY A 98 -2.89 14.70 -24.94
CA GLY A 98 -3.00 16.16 -25.08
C GLY A 98 -1.99 17.00 -24.29
N VAL A 99 -1.01 16.37 -23.64
CA VAL A 99 -0.03 17.05 -22.77
C VAL A 99 1.33 17.32 -23.42
N VAL A 100 1.64 16.65 -24.53
CA VAL A 100 2.91 16.88 -25.24
C VAL A 100 2.86 18.23 -25.93
N ASN A 101 3.81 19.10 -25.61
CA ASN A 101 3.95 20.41 -26.23
C ASN A 101 4.72 20.27 -27.56
N ASP A 102 4.14 20.79 -28.64
CA ASP A 102 4.64 20.66 -30.03
C ASP A 102 4.98 19.20 -30.43
N PRO A 103 4.00 18.27 -30.45
CA PRO A 103 4.26 16.87 -30.78
C PRO A 103 4.74 16.67 -32.24
N GLY A 104 4.72 17.71 -33.07
CA GLY A 104 5.01 17.64 -34.50
C GLY A 104 3.78 17.21 -35.31
N SER A 105 3.74 17.67 -36.56
CA SER A 105 2.59 17.43 -37.46
C SER A 105 2.32 15.94 -37.66
N GLY A 106 1.08 15.51 -37.41
CA GLY A 106 0.64 14.12 -37.60
C GLY A 106 1.01 13.14 -36.50
N SER A 107 1.82 13.53 -35.51
CA SER A 107 2.14 12.68 -34.35
C SER A 107 0.92 12.54 -33.41
N PRO A 108 0.73 11.39 -32.73
CA PRO A 108 -0.25 11.29 -31.66
C PRO A 108 0.18 12.13 -30.46
N ASN A 109 -0.73 12.89 -29.86
CA ASN A 109 -0.45 13.57 -28.60
C ASN A 109 -0.73 12.64 -27.41
N ARG A 110 0.21 11.72 -27.15
CA ARG A 110 0.16 10.69 -26.10
C ARG A 110 1.49 10.64 -25.37
N LEU A 111 1.50 10.85 -24.06
CA LEU A 111 2.67 10.74 -23.20
C LEU A 111 2.56 9.47 -22.34
N LEU A 112 3.63 8.69 -22.27
CA LEU A 112 3.70 7.46 -21.48
C LEU A 112 3.25 7.71 -20.03
N TYR A 113 2.37 6.84 -19.53
CA TYR A 113 1.89 6.86 -18.15
C TYR A 113 2.09 5.47 -17.56
N SER A 114 2.63 5.34 -16.36
CA SER A 114 2.93 4.04 -15.75
C SER A 114 1.89 3.58 -14.74
N ASN A 115 1.17 4.49 -14.09
CA ASN A 115 0.34 4.14 -12.93
C ASN A 115 -0.97 3.41 -13.30
N PHE A 116 -1.29 3.28 -14.60
CA PHE A 116 -2.34 2.38 -15.05
C PHE A 116 -1.94 0.91 -14.84
N VAL A 117 -0.64 0.63 -14.76
CA VAL A 117 -0.11 -0.67 -14.40
C VAL A 117 -0.12 -0.77 -12.88
N SER A 118 -1.26 -1.13 -12.29
CA SER A 118 -1.31 -1.47 -10.87
C SER A 118 -0.33 -2.61 -10.61
N SER A 119 0.59 -2.50 -9.65
CA SER A 119 1.34 -3.66 -9.14
C SER A 119 0.36 -4.81 -8.83
N PRO A 120 0.76 -6.09 -8.89
CA PRO A 120 -0.14 -7.15 -8.50
C PRO A 120 -0.59 -6.82 -7.07
N GLN A 121 -1.88 -6.76 -6.83
CA GLN A 121 -2.38 -6.43 -5.49
C GLN A 121 -2.67 -7.75 -4.80
N PHE A 122 -2.18 -7.85 -3.58
CA PHE A 122 -2.41 -9.01 -2.74
C PHE A 122 -2.76 -8.54 -1.35
N SER A 123 -3.71 -9.20 -0.73
CA SER A 123 -3.98 -9.07 0.70
C SER A 123 -3.27 -10.19 1.48
N LEU A 124 -3.04 -9.95 2.77
CA LEU A 124 -2.60 -10.97 3.71
C LEU A 124 -3.74 -11.99 3.96
N SER A 125 -3.43 -13.28 3.85
CA SER A 125 -4.37 -14.38 4.11
C SER A 125 -4.07 -15.06 5.45
N LEU A 126 -5.11 -15.16 6.29
CA LEU A 126 -5.05 -15.64 7.67
C LEU A 126 -6.09 -16.74 7.91
N ASN A 127 -5.64 -17.90 8.38
CA ASN A 127 -6.42 -19.14 8.45
C ASN A 127 -7.27 -19.30 9.72
N GLY A 128 -7.28 -18.35 10.65
CA GLY A 128 -8.06 -18.42 11.88
C GLY A 128 -7.55 -19.36 12.96
N THR A 129 -6.40 -20.04 12.78
CA THR A 129 -5.90 -21.05 13.73
C THR A 129 -4.44 -20.85 14.10
N SER A 130 -3.57 -20.65 13.10
CA SER A 130 -2.12 -20.55 13.31
C SER A 130 -1.48 -19.37 12.58
N ALA A 131 -2.11 -18.86 11.52
CA ALA A 131 -1.54 -17.83 10.66
C ALA A 131 -1.57 -16.45 11.31
N TYR A 132 -0.44 -15.73 11.24
CA TYR A 132 -0.31 -14.31 11.61
C TYR A 132 1.01 -13.73 11.08
N VAL A 133 1.19 -12.41 11.21
CA VAL A 133 2.47 -11.73 10.98
C VAL A 133 3.08 -11.34 12.31
N ASP A 134 4.33 -11.73 12.54
CA ASP A 134 5.15 -11.27 13.66
C ASP A 134 5.99 -10.06 13.27
N VAL A 135 5.86 -8.95 13.98
CA VAL A 135 6.67 -7.75 13.79
C VAL A 135 7.49 -7.53 15.06
N PRO A 136 8.83 -7.67 14.99
CA PRO A 136 9.70 -7.45 16.14
C PRO A 136 9.49 -6.08 16.77
N ASN A 137 9.54 -6.03 18.10
CA ASN A 137 9.44 -4.78 18.83
C ASN A 137 10.49 -3.75 18.37
N SER A 138 10.07 -2.49 18.21
CA SER A 138 10.95 -1.38 17.84
C SER A 138 10.54 -0.09 18.55
N ALA A 139 11.49 0.83 18.75
CA ALA A 139 11.21 2.11 19.38
C ALA A 139 10.16 2.94 18.63
N SER A 140 10.04 2.79 17.31
CA SER A 140 9.06 3.51 16.50
C SER A 140 7.61 3.07 16.77
N LEU A 141 7.40 1.85 17.28
CA LEU A 141 6.09 1.32 17.64
C LEU A 141 5.71 1.60 19.11
N ASN A 142 6.62 2.19 19.90
CA ASN A 142 6.41 2.57 21.30
C ASN A 142 5.69 3.92 21.42
N ILE A 143 4.45 3.97 20.96
CA ILE A 143 3.65 5.21 20.91
C ILE A 143 3.04 5.48 22.30
N THR A 144 3.25 6.67 22.86
CA THR A 144 2.76 7.05 24.21
C THR A 144 1.75 8.19 24.23
N GLY A 145 1.35 8.67 23.05
CA GLY A 145 0.40 9.77 22.88
C GLY A 145 -0.79 9.36 22.03
N ALA A 146 -1.30 10.31 21.25
CA ALA A 146 -2.34 10.04 20.27
C ALA A 146 -1.89 8.94 19.29
N ILE A 147 -2.83 8.08 18.91
CA ILE A 147 -2.57 6.95 18.01
C ILE A 147 -3.79 6.65 17.15
N THR A 148 -3.52 6.26 15.90
CA THR A 148 -4.49 5.64 15.01
C THR A 148 -3.94 4.30 14.54
N VAL A 149 -4.72 3.24 14.68
CA VAL A 149 -4.45 1.91 14.11
C VAL A 149 -5.58 1.59 13.17
N GLU A 150 -5.27 1.26 11.92
CA GLU A 150 -6.28 0.99 10.89
C GLU A 150 -5.85 -0.15 9.95
N ALA A 151 -6.85 -0.75 9.31
CA ALA A 151 -6.67 -1.82 8.32
C ALA A 151 -7.91 -1.91 7.42
N ALA A 152 -7.74 -2.42 6.20
CA ALA A 152 -8.82 -3.07 5.47
C ALA A 152 -8.90 -4.54 5.94
N ILE A 153 -10.09 -5.04 6.25
CA ILE A 153 -10.30 -6.43 6.68
C ILE A 153 -11.48 -7.07 5.97
N LYS A 154 -11.40 -8.39 5.77
CA LYS A 154 -12.50 -9.23 5.31
C LYS A 154 -12.54 -10.50 6.13
N THR A 155 -13.42 -10.55 7.13
CA THR A 155 -13.54 -11.74 7.98
C THR A 155 -14.40 -12.82 7.34
N ASN A 156 -14.06 -14.09 7.58
CA ASN A 156 -14.85 -15.25 7.14
C ASN A 156 -15.89 -15.71 8.18
N VAL A 157 -15.85 -15.16 9.39
CA VAL A 157 -16.68 -15.63 10.51
C VAL A 157 -17.47 -14.48 11.14
N ALA A 158 -18.73 -14.74 11.48
CA ALA A 158 -19.60 -13.78 12.17
C ALA A 158 -19.47 -13.92 13.69
N GLY A 159 -19.59 -12.81 14.42
CA GLY A 159 -19.83 -12.82 15.87
C GLY A 159 -18.70 -13.37 16.75
N ALA A 160 -17.49 -13.53 16.21
CA ALA A 160 -16.35 -14.11 16.93
C ALA A 160 -15.34 -13.05 17.39
N ASP A 161 -14.60 -13.39 18.45
CA ASP A 161 -13.40 -12.66 18.85
C ASP A 161 -12.26 -12.92 17.86
N GLN A 162 -11.66 -11.86 17.31
CA GLN A 162 -10.59 -11.99 16.32
C GLN A 162 -9.58 -10.83 16.45
N ALA A 163 -8.30 -11.15 16.57
CA ALA A 163 -7.24 -10.17 16.69
C ALA A 163 -6.87 -9.59 15.32
N ILE A 164 -6.87 -8.26 15.15
CA ILE A 164 -6.52 -7.63 13.87
C ILE A 164 -5.09 -7.11 13.92
N VAL A 165 -4.82 -6.15 14.81
CA VAL A 165 -3.47 -5.62 15.08
C VAL A 165 -3.31 -5.45 16.58
N GLU A 166 -2.37 -6.16 17.18
CA GLU A 166 -2.17 -6.13 18.62
C GLU A 166 -0.69 -6.01 18.98
N ARG A 167 -0.38 -5.04 19.82
CA ARG A 167 0.97 -4.87 20.38
C ARG A 167 0.84 -4.66 21.88
N TYR A 168 1.03 -5.74 22.63
CA TYR A 168 1.15 -5.75 24.09
C TYR A 168 1.67 -7.15 24.51
N ASN A 169 2.10 -7.30 25.75
CA ASN A 169 2.48 -8.58 26.35
C ASN A 169 1.34 -9.09 27.26
N ASN A 170 1.64 -9.90 28.28
CA ASN A 170 0.61 -10.35 29.22
C ASN A 170 0.00 -9.16 30.01
N TYR A 171 -1.23 -9.30 30.49
CA TYR A 171 -1.80 -8.29 31.38
C TYR A 171 -1.24 -8.44 32.79
N GLY A 172 -0.55 -7.41 33.29
CA GLY A 172 -0.23 -7.26 34.71
C GLY A 172 0.91 -8.14 35.23
N VAL A 173 1.82 -8.57 34.36
CA VAL A 173 2.97 -9.42 34.75
C VAL A 173 4.29 -8.65 34.70
N GLU A 174 4.38 -7.54 33.98
CA GLU A 174 5.59 -6.71 33.86
C GLU A 174 5.30 -5.21 34.04
N THR A 175 6.27 -4.49 34.63
CA THR A 175 6.26 -3.01 34.72
C THR A 175 6.38 -2.31 33.36
N SER A 176 6.59 -3.09 32.29
CA SER A 176 6.68 -2.64 30.90
C SER A 176 5.54 -3.14 30.01
N ASP A 177 4.49 -3.75 30.58
CA ASP A 177 3.30 -4.16 29.83
C ASP A 177 2.48 -2.94 29.42
N GLY A 178 2.45 -2.64 28.12
CA GLY A 178 1.72 -1.50 27.57
C GLY A 178 1.66 -1.58 26.04
N GLY A 179 0.75 -0.83 25.45
CA GLY A 179 0.58 -0.76 24.01
C GLY A 179 -0.89 -0.62 23.60
N TYR A 180 -1.26 -1.24 22.49
CA TYR A 180 -2.53 -0.99 21.82
C TYR A 180 -3.05 -2.22 21.09
N VAL A 181 -4.37 -2.27 20.91
CA VAL A 181 -5.07 -3.42 20.35
C VAL A 181 -6.24 -2.93 19.49
N LEU A 182 -6.27 -3.39 18.25
CA LEU A 182 -7.43 -3.35 17.36
C LEU A 182 -7.90 -4.79 17.13
N ARG A 183 -9.16 -5.08 17.49
CA ARG A 183 -9.71 -6.44 17.37
C ARG A 183 -11.22 -6.43 17.13
N LEU A 184 -11.77 -7.58 16.78
CA LEU A 184 -13.19 -7.86 16.89
C LEU A 184 -13.46 -8.51 18.25
N PHE A 185 -14.47 -8.02 18.96
CA PHE A 185 -14.99 -8.56 20.22
C PHE A 185 -16.46 -8.94 19.99
N GLY A 186 -16.75 -10.23 19.96
CA GLY A 186 -18.06 -10.76 19.57
C GLY A 186 -18.52 -10.28 18.19
N GLY A 187 -17.60 -10.10 17.23
CA GLY A 187 -17.89 -9.57 15.90
C GLY A 187 -17.91 -8.04 15.76
N LYS A 188 -17.82 -7.29 16.87
CA LYS A 188 -17.83 -5.82 16.86
C LYS A 188 -16.41 -5.27 16.96
N LEU A 189 -16.11 -4.20 16.22
CA LEU A 189 -14.81 -3.57 16.29
C LEU A 189 -14.55 -2.98 17.67
N ALA A 190 -13.40 -3.28 18.26
CA ALA A 190 -12.96 -2.76 19.55
C ALA A 190 -11.54 -2.19 19.42
N PHE A 191 -11.30 -1.10 20.13
CA PHE A 191 -9.98 -0.50 20.28
C PHE A 191 -9.64 -0.35 21.76
N ILE A 192 -8.44 -0.79 22.13
CA ILE A 192 -7.95 -0.80 23.51
C ILE A 192 -6.58 -0.14 23.54
N THR A 193 -6.37 0.71 24.54
CA THR A 193 -5.05 1.24 24.89
C THR A 193 -4.67 0.72 26.27
N LEU A 194 -3.40 0.33 26.43
CA LEU A 194 -2.84 -0.24 27.64
C LEU A 194 -1.69 0.65 28.11
N MET A 195 -1.82 1.25 29.28
CA MET A 195 -0.73 1.93 29.97
C MET A 195 0.31 0.92 30.46
N ASN A 196 1.53 1.38 30.75
CA ASN A 196 2.56 0.56 31.40
C ASN A 196 2.03 -0.05 32.71
N GLY A 197 2.30 -1.34 32.93
CA GLY A 197 1.75 -2.12 34.03
C GLY A 197 0.43 -2.83 33.71
N GLY A 198 0.00 -2.84 32.44
CA GLY A 198 -1.13 -3.63 31.95
C GLY A 198 -2.52 -3.05 32.26
N VAL A 199 -2.59 -1.81 32.76
CA VAL A 199 -3.86 -1.12 33.01
C VAL A 199 -4.41 -0.59 31.69
N TYR A 200 -5.65 -0.93 31.36
CA TYR A 200 -6.21 -0.65 30.04
C TYR A 200 -7.58 0.02 30.10
N ASP A 201 -7.93 0.68 29.00
CA ASP A 201 -9.29 1.11 28.72
C ASP A 201 -9.65 0.80 27.27
N TYR A 202 -10.95 0.67 26.98
CA TYR A 202 -11.43 0.20 25.69
C TYR A 202 -12.75 0.84 25.28
N VAL A 203 -12.97 0.87 23.97
CA VAL A 203 -14.24 1.20 23.32
C VAL A 203 -14.64 0.05 22.40
N ILE A 204 -15.93 -0.27 22.34
CA ILE A 204 -16.51 -1.25 21.42
C ILE A 204 -17.54 -0.54 20.55
N GLY A 205 -17.53 -0.84 19.25
CA GLY A 205 -18.51 -0.36 18.29
C GLY A 205 -19.90 -0.92 18.55
N SER A 206 -20.91 -0.22 18.06
CA SER A 206 -22.32 -0.61 18.18
C SER A 206 -22.75 -1.68 17.17
N GLN A 207 -22.02 -1.83 16.06
CA GLN A 207 -22.36 -2.73 14.95
C GLN A 207 -21.40 -3.92 14.80
N ASP A 208 -21.93 -5.02 14.27
CA ASP A 208 -21.16 -6.19 13.86
C ASP A 208 -20.50 -5.94 12.49
N ILE A 209 -19.30 -6.50 12.29
CA ILE A 209 -18.65 -6.54 10.98
C ILE A 209 -19.25 -7.70 10.17
N SER A 210 -19.78 -7.40 8.97
CA SER A 210 -20.34 -8.43 8.10
C SER A 210 -19.24 -9.31 7.50
N PRO A 211 -19.34 -10.65 7.61
CA PRO A 211 -18.37 -11.55 7.02
C PRO A 211 -18.48 -11.57 5.49
N GLY A 212 -17.36 -11.83 4.82
CA GLY A 212 -17.29 -11.98 3.36
C GLY A 212 -17.25 -10.66 2.60
N TYR A 213 -17.21 -9.51 3.28
CA TYR A 213 -17.08 -8.18 2.67
C TYR A 213 -15.84 -7.47 3.22
N TRP A 214 -15.21 -6.65 2.38
CA TRP A 214 -14.14 -5.76 2.80
C TRP A 214 -14.70 -4.58 3.58
N HIS A 215 -14.08 -4.29 4.71
CA HIS A 215 -14.39 -3.15 5.57
C HIS A 215 -13.11 -2.41 5.93
N HIS A 216 -13.15 -1.08 5.90
CA HIS A 216 -12.12 -0.27 6.55
C HIS A 216 -12.45 -0.19 8.03
N VAL A 217 -11.45 -0.46 8.88
CA VAL A 217 -11.59 -0.39 10.33
C VAL A 217 -10.49 0.48 10.90
N ALA A 218 -10.84 1.35 11.84
CA ALA A 218 -9.86 2.19 12.53
C ALA A 218 -10.19 2.35 14.02
N GLY A 219 -9.17 2.28 14.86
CA GLY A 219 -9.20 2.66 16.27
C GLY A 219 -8.36 3.91 16.49
N VAL A 220 -8.89 4.89 17.22
CA VAL A 220 -8.24 6.17 17.48
C VAL A 220 -8.25 6.50 18.96
N PHE A 221 -7.11 6.93 19.49
CA PHE A 221 -7.00 7.61 20.78
C PHE A 221 -6.42 9.00 20.55
N ASP A 222 -7.06 10.04 21.07
CA ASP A 222 -6.64 11.44 20.87
C ASP A 222 -6.04 12.11 22.11
N GLY A 223 -5.79 11.35 23.19
CA GLY A 223 -5.37 11.88 24.48
C GLY A 223 -6.51 12.09 25.48
N SER A 224 -7.76 12.13 25.01
CA SER A 224 -8.95 12.40 25.84
C SER A 224 -10.11 11.42 25.61
N GLN A 225 -10.10 10.71 24.49
CA GLN A 225 -11.11 9.72 24.16
C GLN A 225 -10.61 8.66 23.18
N LEU A 226 -11.22 7.48 23.30
CA LEU A 226 -11.14 6.37 22.36
C LEU A 226 -12.30 6.46 21.36
N ARG A 227 -12.04 6.16 20.10
CA ARG A 227 -13.05 6.03 19.03
C ARG A 227 -12.77 4.80 18.18
N VAL A 228 -13.82 4.23 17.61
CA VAL A 228 -13.74 3.21 16.57
C VAL A 228 -14.60 3.60 15.38
N TYR A 229 -14.05 3.40 14.18
CA TYR A 229 -14.69 3.69 12.91
C TYR A 229 -14.76 2.44 12.05
N VAL A 230 -15.88 2.27 11.36
CA VAL A 230 -16.08 1.22 10.35
C VAL A 230 -16.59 1.90 9.08
N ASP A 231 -15.88 1.66 7.97
CA ASP A 231 -16.15 2.27 6.66
C ASP A 231 -16.28 3.80 6.74
N GLY A 232 -15.42 4.41 7.56
CA GLY A 232 -15.39 5.85 7.79
C GLY A 232 -16.46 6.40 8.74
N ASN A 233 -17.39 5.56 9.23
CA ASN A 233 -18.44 5.98 10.17
C ASN A 233 -18.02 5.72 11.61
N LEU A 234 -18.24 6.71 12.50
CA LEU A 234 -18.03 6.55 13.95
C LEU A 234 -19.07 5.59 14.53
N VAL A 235 -18.62 4.44 15.03
CA VAL A 235 -19.52 3.40 15.57
C VAL A 235 -19.41 3.22 17.08
N GLY A 236 -18.39 3.82 17.71
CA GLY A 236 -18.19 3.78 19.17
C GLY A 236 -17.26 4.89 19.64
N VAL A 237 -17.54 5.45 20.81
CA VAL A 237 -16.75 6.50 21.45
C VAL A 237 -16.78 6.34 22.97
N LYS A 238 -15.66 6.60 23.64
CA LYS A 238 -15.55 6.60 25.11
C LYS A 238 -14.52 7.61 25.58
N SER A 239 -14.86 8.43 26.58
CA SER A 239 -13.87 9.29 27.25
C SER A 239 -12.84 8.45 27.99
N SER A 240 -11.56 8.73 27.76
CA SER A 240 -10.45 8.00 28.36
C SER A 240 -9.18 8.83 28.32
N THR A 241 -8.36 8.76 29.35
CA THR A 241 -7.03 9.39 29.38
C THR A 241 -5.91 8.35 29.37
N PHE A 242 -6.23 7.09 29.10
CA PHE A 242 -5.28 5.98 29.19
C PHE A 242 -4.50 5.89 27.88
N ALA A 243 -3.38 6.60 27.81
CA ALA A 243 -2.50 6.53 26.66
C ALA A 243 -1.81 5.15 26.56
N PRO A 244 -1.45 4.70 25.35
CA PRO A 244 -0.67 3.47 25.21
C PRO A 244 0.69 3.60 25.92
N GLY A 245 1.16 2.51 26.51
CA GLY A 245 2.46 2.40 27.15
C GLY A 245 3.54 2.00 26.15
N THR A 246 4.80 2.15 26.57
CA THR A 246 5.95 1.86 25.70
C THR A 246 6.02 0.39 25.33
N GLY A 247 5.64 -0.55 26.20
CA GLY A 247 5.58 -1.97 25.86
C GLY A 247 6.94 -2.59 25.52
N THR A 248 7.08 -3.91 25.67
CA THR A 248 8.19 -4.65 25.03
C THR A 248 7.70 -5.72 24.05
N GLY A 249 6.38 -5.89 23.93
CA GLY A 249 5.78 -6.87 23.05
C GLY A 249 6.01 -6.59 21.58
N ASN A 250 6.21 -7.66 20.83
CA ASN A 250 6.12 -7.63 19.38
C ASN A 250 4.71 -7.18 18.96
N LEU A 251 4.62 -6.54 17.80
CA LEU A 251 3.34 -6.31 17.16
C LEU A 251 2.94 -7.57 16.40
N ARG A 252 1.67 -7.95 16.50
CA ARG A 252 1.08 -9.08 15.81
C ARG A 252 -0.03 -8.58 14.90
N ILE A 253 0.01 -8.96 13.62
CA ILE A 253 -1.12 -8.78 12.69
C ILE A 253 -1.81 -10.13 12.55
N GLY A 254 -3.08 -10.21 12.93
CA GLY A 254 -3.88 -11.44 12.84
C GLY A 254 -3.79 -12.39 14.04
N ALA A 255 -3.10 -12.01 15.12
CA ALA A 255 -2.98 -12.82 16.33
C ALA A 255 -3.05 -11.97 17.60
N LYS A 256 -3.55 -12.58 18.68
CA LYS A 256 -3.54 -11.98 20.01
C LYS A 256 -2.13 -11.62 20.45
N GLY A 257 -1.92 -10.44 21.01
CA GLY A 257 -0.58 -9.90 21.30
C GLY A 257 0.25 -10.74 22.30
N ASP A 258 -0.42 -11.39 23.25
CA ASP A 258 0.19 -12.05 24.42
C ASP A 258 0.46 -13.56 24.22
N ASP A 259 -0.59 -14.39 24.28
CA ASP A 259 -0.55 -15.85 24.33
C ASP A 259 -0.89 -16.48 22.97
N LEU A 260 -1.16 -15.66 21.95
CA LEU A 260 -1.51 -16.07 20.60
C LEU A 260 -2.80 -16.94 20.52
N THR A 261 -3.66 -16.95 21.54
CA THR A 261 -4.86 -17.84 21.55
C THR A 261 -5.99 -17.39 20.64
N ILE A 262 -6.10 -16.07 20.37
CA ILE A 262 -7.05 -15.52 19.39
C ILE A 262 -6.33 -15.30 18.04
N LYS A 263 -7.03 -15.61 16.94
CA LYS A 263 -6.54 -15.50 15.56
C LYS A 263 -7.59 -14.85 14.66
N PHE A 264 -7.14 -14.18 13.62
CA PHE A 264 -8.04 -13.69 12.56
C PHE A 264 -8.28 -14.78 11.52
N ASN A 265 -9.54 -14.98 11.15
CA ASN A 265 -9.94 -15.82 10.02
C ASN A 265 -10.45 -14.94 8.89
N GLY A 266 -9.64 -14.76 7.85
CA GLY A 266 -9.98 -13.88 6.74
C GLY A 266 -8.77 -13.26 6.05
N LEU A 267 -9.03 -12.13 5.41
CA LEU A 267 -8.03 -11.34 4.71
C LEU A 267 -7.82 -9.99 5.41
N ALA A 268 -6.61 -9.45 5.32
CA ALA A 268 -6.29 -8.11 5.78
C ALA A 268 -5.41 -7.40 4.75
N ASP A 269 -5.59 -6.10 4.62
CA ASP A 269 -4.79 -5.25 3.74
C ASP A 269 -4.61 -3.86 4.38
N GLU A 270 -3.69 -3.06 3.84
CA GLU A 270 -3.53 -1.65 4.18
C GLU A 270 -3.37 -1.38 5.69
N VAL A 271 -2.65 -2.27 6.39
CA VAL A 271 -2.49 -2.20 7.84
C VAL A 271 -1.54 -1.06 8.19
N ARG A 272 -2.02 -0.07 8.94
CA ARG A 272 -1.25 1.13 9.29
C ARG A 272 -1.32 1.46 10.78
N VAL A 273 -0.18 1.88 11.32
CA VAL A 273 -0.04 2.44 12.67
C VAL A 273 0.54 3.85 12.56
N THR A 274 -0.18 4.83 13.09
CA THR A 274 0.18 6.25 13.03
C THR A 274 0.23 6.83 14.44
N ALA A 275 1.31 7.54 14.77
CA ALA A 275 1.47 8.21 16.07
C ALA A 275 0.78 9.58 16.09
N ASP A 276 -0.50 9.58 15.71
CA ASP A 276 -1.38 10.76 15.69
C ASP A 276 -2.85 10.33 15.66
N ALA A 277 -3.77 11.22 16.03
CA ALA A 277 -5.21 11.01 15.92
C ALA A 277 -5.74 11.54 14.58
N LEU A 278 -5.94 10.62 13.62
CA LEU A 278 -6.29 11.00 12.24
C LEU A 278 -7.77 11.38 12.06
N TYR A 279 -8.65 10.79 12.87
CA TYR A 279 -10.10 10.90 12.66
C TYR A 279 -10.81 11.37 13.93
N ASN A 280 -11.54 12.50 13.83
CA ASN A 280 -12.34 13.08 14.90
C ASN A 280 -13.85 13.16 14.58
N ALA A 281 -14.25 12.78 13.36
CA ALA A 281 -15.61 12.72 12.87
C ALA A 281 -15.69 11.69 11.74
N ASN A 282 -16.89 11.44 11.22
CA ASN A 282 -17.07 10.57 10.06
C ASN A 282 -16.27 11.09 8.85
N PHE A 283 -15.74 10.17 8.05
CA PHE A 283 -14.96 10.47 6.85
C PHE A 283 -15.37 9.54 5.71
N ASN A 284 -15.04 9.95 4.48
CA ASN A 284 -15.21 9.08 3.32
C ASN A 284 -13.94 8.25 3.15
N VAL A 285 -14.11 6.93 3.06
CA VAL A 285 -13.02 6.04 2.67
C VAL A 285 -12.82 6.19 1.16
N ILE A 286 -11.81 6.97 0.76
CA ILE A 286 -11.47 7.18 -0.65
C ILE A 286 -10.52 6.04 -1.07
N GLY A 287 -11.11 4.91 -1.46
CA GLY A 287 -10.38 3.68 -1.73
C GLY A 287 -9.92 2.98 -0.45
N MET A 288 -9.99 1.66 -0.44
CA MET A 288 -9.44 0.82 0.63
C MET A 288 -8.09 0.21 0.24
N HIS A 289 -7.46 0.74 -0.80
CA HIS A 289 -6.19 0.30 -1.37
C HIS A 289 -5.26 1.50 -1.57
N GLU A 290 -3.97 1.33 -1.29
CA GLU A 290 -2.93 2.37 -1.38
C GLU A 290 -3.33 3.65 -0.63
N LEU A 291 -3.56 3.49 0.68
CA LEU A 291 -3.88 4.60 1.57
C LEU A 291 -2.89 5.76 1.38
N LEU A 292 -3.44 6.97 1.27
CA LEU A 292 -2.65 8.18 1.08
C LEU A 292 -1.58 8.31 2.17
N PRO A 293 -0.37 8.80 1.84
CA PRO A 293 0.67 9.04 2.84
C PRO A 293 0.19 9.95 3.96
N VAL A 294 0.49 9.57 5.20
CA VAL A 294 0.12 10.34 6.40
C VAL A 294 1.38 10.61 7.23
N ALA A 295 1.53 11.85 7.70
CA ALA A 295 2.62 12.23 8.59
C ALA A 295 2.58 11.40 9.89
N ASN A 296 3.74 11.16 10.51
CA ASN A 296 3.86 10.35 11.73
C ASN A 296 3.41 8.88 11.59
N THR A 297 3.23 8.37 10.36
CA THR A 297 3.08 6.93 10.12
C THR A 297 4.32 6.21 10.63
N ARG A 298 4.13 5.24 11.53
CA ARG A 298 5.19 4.46 12.16
C ARG A 298 5.37 3.10 11.51
N ALA A 299 4.30 2.51 11.00
CA ALA A 299 4.38 1.29 10.21
C ALA A 299 3.22 1.21 9.23
N TYR A 300 3.47 0.64 8.06
CA TYR A 300 2.46 0.50 7.02
C TYR A 300 2.74 -0.74 6.15
N TRP A 301 1.87 -1.75 6.24
CA TRP A 301 1.96 -2.98 5.48
C TRP A 301 0.85 -3.06 4.45
N LYS A 302 1.24 -3.01 3.18
CA LYS A 302 0.34 -3.04 2.02
C LYS A 302 0.12 -4.43 1.43
N PHE A 303 0.98 -5.40 1.79
CA PHE A 303 1.01 -6.78 1.28
C PHE A 303 1.04 -7.01 -0.26
N ASN A 304 0.97 -5.96 -1.09
CA ASN A 304 0.93 -5.97 -2.55
C ASN A 304 2.05 -6.77 -3.21
N ASN A 305 3.22 -6.89 -2.59
CA ASN A 305 4.32 -7.64 -3.19
C ASN A 305 4.53 -9.02 -2.56
N GLN A 306 3.49 -9.60 -1.95
CA GLN A 306 3.59 -10.87 -1.21
C GLN A 306 4.70 -10.83 -0.15
N THR A 307 4.82 -9.70 0.53
CA THR A 307 5.76 -9.49 1.64
C THR A 307 5.05 -8.79 2.78
N ALA A 308 5.52 -9.05 4.01
CA ALA A 308 5.14 -8.28 5.19
C ALA A 308 6.14 -7.13 5.44
N ASN A 309 6.59 -6.46 4.38
CA ASN A 309 7.54 -5.37 4.49
C ASN A 309 6.85 -4.05 4.87
N ASP A 310 7.50 -3.28 5.73
CA ASP A 310 7.03 -1.97 6.16
C ASP A 310 7.35 -0.91 5.09
N SER A 311 6.29 -0.28 4.58
CA SER A 311 6.34 0.79 3.57
C SER A 311 6.46 2.19 4.18
N SER A 312 6.47 2.33 5.51
CA SER A 312 6.59 3.64 6.18
C SER A 312 8.02 4.19 6.19
N GLY A 313 9.02 3.36 5.91
CA GLY A 313 10.44 3.70 6.01
C GLY A 313 11.05 3.58 7.42
N ASN A 314 10.29 3.10 8.42
CA ASN A 314 10.79 2.90 9.79
C ASN A 314 11.38 1.51 10.03
N GLY A 315 11.29 0.60 9.05
CA GLY A 315 11.93 -0.72 9.10
C GLY A 315 11.21 -1.73 9.98
N ASN A 316 9.91 -1.54 10.25
CA ASN A 316 9.08 -2.47 11.03
C ASN A 316 8.65 -3.69 10.19
N ASN A 317 9.60 -4.36 9.55
CA ASN A 317 9.29 -5.50 8.70
C ASN A 317 8.76 -6.67 9.54
N GLY A 318 7.70 -7.30 9.04
CA GLY A 318 7.09 -8.48 9.63
C GLY A 318 7.59 -9.78 9.01
N VAL A 319 7.33 -10.88 9.71
CA VAL A 319 7.59 -12.25 9.28
C VAL A 319 6.27 -13.02 9.28
N LEU A 320 5.96 -13.73 8.19
CA LEU A 320 4.80 -14.60 8.11
C LEU A 320 5.01 -15.82 9.01
N VAL A 321 4.02 -16.15 9.84
CA VAL A 321 4.07 -17.29 10.76
C VAL A 321 2.85 -18.18 10.58
N GLY A 322 3.03 -19.48 10.83
CA GLY A 322 1.92 -20.42 11.02
C GLY A 322 1.01 -20.58 9.81
N GLY A 323 1.55 -20.45 8.59
CA GLY A 323 0.78 -20.59 7.35
C GLY A 323 0.08 -19.32 6.88
N ALA A 324 0.46 -18.15 7.42
CA ALA A 324 0.10 -16.88 6.79
C ALA A 324 0.64 -16.84 5.35
N GLY A 325 -0.22 -16.36 4.44
CA GLY A 325 0.07 -16.29 3.00
C GLY A 325 -0.57 -15.06 2.38
N PHE A 326 -0.82 -15.13 1.08
CA PHE A 326 -1.38 -14.01 0.32
C PHE A 326 -2.57 -14.44 -0.53
N SER A 327 -3.46 -13.51 -0.83
CA SER A 327 -4.65 -13.71 -1.66
C SER A 327 -4.75 -12.64 -2.73
N THR A 328 -5.28 -12.98 -3.90
CA THR A 328 -5.59 -12.03 -4.99
C THR A 328 -6.92 -11.31 -4.78
N ASP A 329 -7.69 -11.68 -3.75
CA ASP A 329 -8.87 -10.94 -3.31
C ASP A 329 -8.39 -9.74 -2.49
N VAL A 330 -8.70 -8.54 -2.98
CA VAL A 330 -8.21 -7.24 -2.49
C VAL A 330 -9.38 -6.27 -2.33
N PRO A 331 -9.29 -5.27 -1.44
CA PRO A 331 -10.38 -4.36 -1.13
C PRO A 331 -10.72 -3.32 -2.22
#